data_AF-A0A540L5S2-F1
#
_entry.id   AF-A0A540L5S2-F1
#
_cell.length_a   1.000
_cell.length_b   1.000
_cell.length_c   1.000
_cell.angle_alpha   90.00
_cell.angle_beta   90.00
_cell.angle_gamma   90.00
#
_symmetry.space_group_name_H-M   'P 1'
#
loop_
_entity.id
_entity.type
_entity.pdbx_description
1 polymer ?
#
loop_
_entity_poly.entity_id
_entity_poly.type
_entity_poly.pdbx_seq_one_letter_code
_entity_poly.pdbx_strand_id
1 'polypeptide(L)'
;MWDTTFNEIQKLLSKTNGKVVGDLMTPAPLVVRETTNLGDAARLLLETKYRRLPVVDCEGKLVGIITRGNVVKAALQIKRASENKLS
;
A
#
# COMPACT_ATOMS: atom_id res chain seq x y z
N MET A 1 21.28 25.89 21.05
CA MET A 1 20.18 25.44 20.14
C MET A 1 20.70 24.87 18.82
N TRP A 2 22.01 24.63 18.67
CA TRP A 2 22.60 23.91 17.53
C TRP A 2 22.99 22.47 17.91
N ASP A 3 23.32 22.22 19.18
CA ASP A 3 23.77 20.91 19.66
C ASP A 3 22.67 19.84 19.67
N THR A 4 21.41 20.24 19.90
CA THR A 4 20.27 19.32 19.98
C THR A 4 19.92 18.73 18.61
N THR A 5 19.84 19.58 17.57
CA THR A 5 19.57 19.16 16.19
C THR A 5 20.67 18.27 15.64
N PHE A 6 21.94 18.57 15.95
CA PHE A 6 23.08 17.75 15.53
C PHE A 6 23.05 16.35 16.15
N ASN A 7 22.78 16.26 17.45
CA ASN A 7 22.67 14.98 18.17
C ASN A 7 21.49 14.13 17.66
N GLU A 8 20.39 14.76 17.27
CA GLU A 8 19.21 14.08 16.76
C GLU A 8 19.45 13.51 15.35
N ILE A 9 20.13 14.27 14.48
CA ILE A 9 20.59 13.80 13.17
C ILE A 9 21.60 12.65 13.33
N GLN A 10 22.59 12.77 14.21
CA GLN A 10 23.56 11.69 14.51
C GLN A 10 22.86 10.41 15.03
N LYS A 11 21.83 10.56 15.87
CA LYS A 11 21.03 9.43 16.38
C LYS A 11 20.17 8.77 15.30
N LEU A 12 19.68 9.54 14.33
CA LEU A 12 18.95 9.00 13.18
C LEU A 12 19.89 8.27 12.21
N LEU A 13 21.07 8.84 11.93
CA LEU A 13 22.07 8.25 11.04
C LEU A 13 22.72 6.98 11.61
N SER A 14 22.95 6.92 12.93
CA SER A 14 23.55 5.75 13.59
C SER A 14 22.64 4.53 13.62
N LYS A 15 21.31 4.71 13.56
CA LYS A 15 20.35 3.60 13.52
C LYS A 15 20.22 2.95 12.13
N THR A 16 20.57 3.66 11.07
CA THR A 16 20.43 3.19 9.68
C THR A 16 21.77 3.00 8.97
N ASN A 17 22.91 3.16 9.66
CA ASN A 17 24.26 3.17 9.05
C ASN A 17 24.36 4.13 7.86
N GLY A 18 23.68 5.28 7.93
CA GLY A 18 23.66 6.27 6.84
C GLY A 18 22.86 5.87 5.59
N LYS A 19 22.16 4.72 5.59
CA LYS A 19 21.30 4.31 4.46
C LYS A 19 20.02 5.14 4.42
N VAL A 20 19.63 5.55 3.21
CA VAL A 20 18.35 6.21 2.93
C VAL A 20 17.28 5.20 2.52
N VAL A 21 16.01 5.60 2.53
CA VAL A 21 14.90 4.75 2.07
C VAL A 21 15.13 4.22 0.65
N GLY A 22 15.70 5.06 -0.22
CA GLY A 22 16.07 4.68 -1.59
C GLY A 22 17.03 3.50 -1.66
N ASP A 23 17.88 3.30 -0.66
CA ASP A 23 18.87 2.21 -0.63
C ASP A 23 18.25 0.86 -0.24
N LEU A 24 17.04 0.88 0.34
CA LEU A 24 16.36 -0.31 0.88
C LEU A 24 15.02 -0.62 0.20
N MET A 25 14.45 0.33 -0.55
CA MET A 25 13.17 0.15 -1.21
C MET A 25 13.24 -0.87 -2.36
N THR A 26 12.11 -1.50 -2.67
CA THR A 26 11.96 -2.26 -3.91
C THR A 26 11.68 -1.29 -5.06
N PRO A 27 12.56 -1.15 -6.06
CA PRO A 27 12.30 -0.31 -7.22
C PRO A 27 11.20 -0.94 -8.09
N ALA A 28 10.36 -0.11 -8.71
CA ALA A 28 9.29 -0.52 -9.62
C ALA A 28 8.44 -1.71 -9.09
N PRO A 29 7.73 -1.54 -7.95
CA PRO A 29 6.91 -2.60 -7.39
C PRO A 29 5.76 -2.97 -8.34
N LEU A 30 5.18 -4.15 -8.15
CA LEU A 30 3.93 -4.52 -8.80
C LEU A 30 2.82 -3.56 -8.35
N VAL A 31 2.14 -2.93 -9.32
CA VAL A 31 1.04 -1.98 -9.10
C VAL A 31 -0.22 -2.42 -9.84
N VAL A 32 -1.37 -1.89 -9.43
CA VAL A 32 -2.64 -1.99 -10.16
C VAL A 32 -3.13 -0.60 -10.55
N ARG A 33 -3.99 -0.50 -11.57
CA ARG A 33 -4.65 0.75 -11.95
C ARG A 33 -5.85 0.98 -11.04
N GLU A 34 -6.25 2.24 -10.84
CA GLU A 34 -7.52 2.56 -10.16
C GLU A 34 -8.76 1.99 -10.86
N THR A 35 -8.65 1.71 -12.16
CA THR A 35 -9.68 1.06 -12.98
C THR A 35 -9.59 -0.46 -13.00
N THR A 36 -8.59 -1.08 -12.35
CA THR A 36 -8.46 -2.54 -12.27
C THR A 36 -9.64 -3.13 -11.50
N ASN A 37 -10.25 -4.19 -12.04
CA ASN A 37 -11.35 -4.87 -11.38
C ASN A 37 -10.91 -5.42 -10.02
N LEU A 38 -11.76 -5.27 -9.00
CA LEU A 38 -11.48 -5.74 -7.65
C LEU A 38 -11.14 -7.24 -7.59
N GLY A 39 -11.76 -8.07 -8.43
CA GLY A 39 -11.48 -9.51 -8.54
C GLY A 39 -10.07 -9.80 -9.02
N ASP A 40 -9.56 -9.03 -10.00
CA ASP A 40 -8.20 -9.20 -10.52
C ASP A 40 -7.16 -8.72 -9.50
N ALA A 41 -7.42 -7.57 -8.84
CA ALA A 41 -6.59 -7.12 -7.74
C ALA A 41 -6.56 -8.14 -6.58
N ALA A 42 -7.70 -8.79 -6.28
CA ALA A 42 -7.79 -9.85 -5.29
C ALA A 42 -6.98 -11.09 -5.70
N ARG A 43 -7.04 -11.53 -6.96
CA ARG A 43 -6.20 -12.62 -7.48
C ARG A 43 -4.71 -12.33 -7.29
N LEU A 44 -4.26 -11.14 -7.70
CA LEU A 44 -2.87 -10.73 -7.51
C LEU A 44 -2.45 -10.76 -6.03
N LEU A 45 -3.31 -10.30 -5.12
CA LEU A 45 -3.04 -10.34 -3.68
C LEU A 45 -3.02 -11.76 -3.06
N LEU A 46 -3.59 -12.76 -3.72
CA LEU A 46 -3.67 -14.15 -3.25
C LEU A 46 -2.60 -15.04 -3.88
N GLU A 47 -2.32 -14.84 -5.17
CA GLU A 47 -1.36 -15.64 -5.94
C GLU A 47 0.08 -15.17 -5.73
N THR A 48 0.27 -13.89 -5.37
CA THR A 48 1.59 -13.36 -5.05
C THR A 48 1.86 -13.35 -3.53
N LYS A 49 3.12 -13.15 -3.15
CA LYS A 49 3.50 -12.95 -1.74
C LYS A 49 3.14 -11.56 -1.22
N TYR A 50 2.62 -10.66 -2.07
CA TYR A 50 2.34 -9.29 -1.70
C TYR A 50 1.02 -9.17 -0.95
N ARG A 51 1.09 -8.60 0.26
CA ARG A 51 -0.11 -8.37 1.09
C ARG A 51 -0.85 -7.08 0.75
N ARG A 52 -0.19 -6.20 -0.01
CA ARG A 52 -0.64 -4.86 -0.39
C ARG A 52 -0.12 -4.56 -1.79
N LEU A 53 -0.91 -3.81 -2.57
CA LEU A 53 -0.52 -3.32 -3.90
C LEU A 53 -0.74 -1.81 -3.93
N PRO A 54 0.22 -1.01 -4.43
CA PRO A 54 -0.01 0.37 -4.77
C PRO A 54 -1.03 0.47 -5.91
N VAL A 55 -1.91 1.46 -5.84
CA VAL A 55 -2.89 1.79 -6.86
C VAL A 55 -2.46 3.08 -7.53
N VAL A 56 -2.32 3.06 -8.86
CA VAL A 56 -1.89 4.22 -9.65
C VAL A 56 -2.96 4.65 -10.65
N ASP A 57 -2.99 5.93 -11.00
CA ASP A 57 -3.84 6.47 -12.07
C ASP A 57 -3.28 6.14 -13.46
N CYS A 58 -3.83 6.75 -14.53
CA CYS A 58 -3.37 6.55 -15.90
C CYS A 58 -1.95 7.09 -16.15
N GLU A 59 -1.56 8.17 -15.48
CA GLU A 59 -0.23 8.80 -15.58
C GLU A 59 0.83 8.09 -14.71
N GLY A 60 0.42 7.12 -13.90
CA GLY A 60 1.30 6.35 -13.02
C GLY A 60 1.52 7.00 -11.66
N LYS A 61 0.75 8.04 -11.32
CA LYS A 61 0.79 8.68 -10.01
C LYS A 61 0.11 7.77 -8.99
N LEU A 62 0.71 7.65 -7.80
CA LEU A 62 0.12 6.92 -6.69
C LEU A 62 -1.16 7.61 -6.21
N VAL A 63 -2.28 6.88 -6.25
CA VAL A 63 -3.59 7.36 -5.79
C VAL A 63 -4.13 6.58 -4.60
N GLY A 64 -3.54 5.42 -4.28
CA GLY A 64 -3.96 4.66 -3.11
C GLY A 64 -3.18 3.37 -2.88
N ILE A 65 -3.66 2.58 -1.92
CA ILE A 65 -3.13 1.26 -1.59
C ILE A 65 -4.33 0.33 -1.38
N ILE A 66 -4.30 -0.84 -2.02
CA ILE A 66 -5.25 -1.92 -1.78
C ILE A 66 -4.58 -3.05 -1.00
N THR A 67 -5.29 -3.60 -0.03
CA THR A 67 -4.84 -4.71 0.81
C THR A 67 -5.86 -5.84 0.78
N ARG A 68 -5.45 -7.05 1.20
CA ARG A 68 -6.37 -8.18 1.40
C ARG A 68 -7.54 -7.82 2.33
N GLY A 69 -7.29 -7.02 3.36
CA GLY A 69 -8.34 -6.54 4.28
C GLY A 69 -9.37 -5.63 3.60
N ASN A 70 -8.95 -4.82 2.63
CA ASN A 70 -9.89 -4.01 1.84
C ASN A 70 -10.82 -4.88 1.00
N VAL A 71 -10.29 -5.95 0.38
CA VAL A 71 -11.08 -6.91 -0.40
C VAL A 71 -12.13 -7.59 0.47
N VAL A 72 -11.75 -8.10 1.65
CA VAL A 72 -12.69 -8.72 2.59
C VAL A 72 -13.76 -7.72 3.04
N LYS A 73 -13.37 -6.48 3.37
CA LYS A 73 -14.31 -5.42 3.76
C LYS A 73 -15.31 -5.14 2.64
N ALA A 74 -14.86 -5.04 1.39
CA ALA A 74 -15.73 -4.82 0.24
C ALA A 74 -16.71 -5.99 0.03
N ALA A 75 -16.24 -7.24 0.13
CA ALA A 75 -17.11 -8.41 0.02
C ALA A 75 -18.22 -8.42 1.10
N LEU A 76 -17.88 -8.08 2.35
CA LEU A 76 -18.86 -7.96 3.43
C LEU A 76 -19.88 -6.84 3.20
N GLN A 77 -19.45 -5.71 2.64
CA GLN A 77 -20.33 -4.59 2.30
C GLN A 77 -21.31 -4.97 1.17
N ILE A 78 -20.82 -5.67 0.14
CA ILE A 78 -21.64 -6.17 -0.96
C ILE A 78 -22.70 -7.17 -0.45
N LYS A 79 -22.31 -8.11 0.41
CA LYS A 79 -23.24 -9.09 1.01
C LYS A 79 -24.36 -8.40 1.79
N ARG A 80 -24.02 -7.44 2.67
CA ARG A 80 -25.02 -6.67 3.43
C ARG A 80 -25.96 -5.87 2.53
N ALA A 81 -25.42 -5.25 1.47
CA ALA A 81 -26.23 -4.48 0.52
C ALA A 81 -27.20 -5.36 -0.28
N SER A 82 -26.84 -6.61 -0.57
CA SER A 82 -27.75 -7.57 -1.21
C SER A 82 -28.85 -8.06 -0.26
N GLU A 83 -28.55 -8.27 1.02
CA GLU A 83 -29.52 -8.72 2.03
C GLU A 83 -30.58 -7.64 2.30
N ASN A 84 -30.18 -6.38 2.40
CA ASN A 84 -31.10 -5.25 2.61
C ASN A 84 -32.01 -4.92 1.42
N LYS A 85 -31.73 -5.45 0.22
CA LYS A 85 -32.59 -5.25 -0.97
C LYS A 85 -33.68 -6.33 -1.11
N LEU A 86 -33.58 -7.42 -0.34
CA LEU A 86 -34.56 -8.51 -0.32
C LEU A 86 -35.58 -8.39 0.82
N SER A 87 -35.39 -7.40 1.70
CA SER A 87 -36.29 -6.99 2.79
C SER A 87 -37.03 -5.71 2.43
#